data_AF-I4BRW2-F1
#
_entry.id   AF-I4BRW2-F1
#
_cell.length_a   1.000
_cell.length_b   1.000
_cell.length_c   1.000
_cell.angle_alpha   90.00
_cell.angle_beta   90.00
_cell.angle_gamma   90.00
#
_symmetry.space_group_name_H-M   'P 1'
#
loop_
_entity.id
_entity.type
_entity.pdbx_description
1 polymer ?
#
loop_
_entity_poly.entity_id
_entity_poly.type
_entity_poly.pdbx_seq_one_letter_code
_entity_poly.pdbx_strand_id
1 'polypeptide(L)'
;MQVACRLLEVTDSGYYAWRSRAPSQRAIRHAWLTEQIRAVHTASRGTYGARRVHAELTLGLGLQVGHNQVEMLMARATIKGLPGTRRPRPRHETPTATDLVERMFTRDAPNRLWVTDITEHRTYEGKVYCAVVLDTFSRRVVGWSIDSSQTAALVANALSMAIANREPQSGGIIHSDHGVQGGFNRLSQHRLLGARVAGR
;
A
#
# COMPACT_ATOMS: atom_id res chain seq x y z
N MET A 1 13.37 -55.29 19.72
CA MET A 1 13.44 -54.83 18.31
C MET A 1 12.37 -55.48 17.43
N GLN A 2 12.28 -56.82 17.39
CA GLN A 2 11.25 -57.54 16.61
C GLN A 2 9.79 -57.19 16.97
N VAL A 3 9.52 -56.91 18.25
CA VAL A 3 8.20 -56.45 18.72
C VAL A 3 7.82 -55.09 18.11
N ALA A 4 8.78 -54.17 17.98
CA ALA A 4 8.56 -52.86 17.39
C ALA A 4 8.36 -52.93 15.87
N CYS A 5 9.10 -53.80 15.17
CA CYS A 5 8.93 -54.01 13.73
C CYS A 5 7.56 -54.61 13.40
N ARG A 6 7.06 -55.56 14.21
CA ARG A 6 5.69 -56.08 14.10
C ARG A 6 4.62 -55.04 14.37
N LEU A 7 4.78 -54.21 15.42
CA LEU A 7 3.83 -53.13 15.75
C LEU A 7 3.73 -52.06 14.66
N LEU A 8 4.83 -51.82 13.92
CA LEU A 8 4.90 -50.81 12.85
C LEU A 8 4.70 -51.42 11.45
N GLU A 9 4.37 -52.72 11.36
CA GLU A 9 4.18 -53.46 10.09
C GLU A 9 5.39 -53.38 9.13
N VAL A 10 6.62 -53.31 9.68
CA VAL A 10 7.87 -53.31 8.89
C VAL A 10 8.59 -54.65 9.06
N THR A 11 9.22 -55.15 8.00
CA THR A 11 10.04 -56.36 8.09
C THR A 11 11.32 -56.11 8.89
N ASP A 12 11.75 -57.07 9.70
CA ASP A 12 13.00 -56.98 10.47
C ASP A 12 14.20 -56.72 9.54
N SER A 13 14.25 -57.41 8.39
CA SER A 13 15.29 -57.22 7.37
C SER A 13 15.25 -55.83 6.74
N GLY A 14 14.06 -55.28 6.49
CA GLY A 14 13.87 -53.91 6.00
C GLY A 14 14.34 -52.86 7.01
N TYR A 15 14.07 -53.08 8.30
CA TYR A 15 14.54 -52.21 9.39
C TYR A 15 16.07 -52.18 9.48
N TYR A 16 16.73 -53.34 9.50
CA TYR A 16 18.20 -53.37 9.55
C TYR A 16 18.84 -52.83 8.28
N ALA A 17 18.27 -53.13 7.11
CA ALA A 17 18.73 -52.59 5.83
C ALA A 17 18.55 -51.07 5.73
N TRP A 18 17.51 -50.50 6.34
CA TRP A 18 17.34 -49.06 6.47
C TRP A 18 18.31 -48.44 7.46
N ARG A 19 18.50 -49.08 8.63
CA ARG A 19 19.36 -48.60 9.72
C ARG A 19 20.83 -48.48 9.30
N SER A 20 21.31 -49.38 8.45
CA SER A 20 22.68 -49.36 7.92
C SER A 20 22.81 -48.66 6.56
N ARG A 21 21.70 -48.17 5.98
CA ARG A 21 21.71 -47.56 4.65
C ARG A 21 22.47 -46.24 4.68
N ALA A 22 23.50 -46.12 3.84
CA ALA A 22 24.17 -44.86 3.61
C ALA A 22 23.19 -43.80 3.06
N PRO A 23 23.41 -42.50 3.33
CA PRO A 23 22.58 -41.44 2.78
C PRO A 23 22.50 -41.53 1.25
N SER A 24 21.30 -41.38 0.69
CA SER A 24 21.14 -41.31 -0.76
C SER A 24 21.76 -40.04 -1.32
N GLN A 25 22.11 -40.04 -2.61
CA GLN A 25 22.62 -38.84 -3.30
C GLN A 25 21.68 -37.62 -3.13
N ARG A 26 20.36 -37.87 -3.09
CA ARG A 26 19.36 -36.82 -2.81
C ARG A 26 19.49 -36.28 -1.39
N ALA A 27 19.68 -37.15 -0.39
CA ALA A 27 19.84 -36.72 1.00
C ALA A 27 21.13 -35.89 1.17
N ILE A 28 22.22 -36.31 0.55
CA ILE A 28 23.50 -35.57 0.53
C ILE A 28 23.31 -34.21 -0.13
N ARG A 29 22.70 -34.17 -1.33
CA ARG A 29 22.41 -32.91 -2.03
C ARG A 29 21.53 -31.97 -1.22
N HIS A 30 20.51 -32.50 -0.53
CA HIS A 30 19.63 -31.70 0.31
C HIS A 30 20.36 -31.10 1.51
N ALA A 31 21.18 -31.89 2.20
CA ALA A 31 21.99 -31.40 3.32
C ALA A 31 22.92 -30.28 2.85
N TRP A 32 23.63 -30.48 1.74
CA TRP A 32 24.49 -29.45 1.15
C TRP A 32 23.71 -28.19 0.74
N LEU A 33 22.56 -28.33 0.06
CA LEU A 33 21.71 -27.18 -0.31
C LEU A 33 21.18 -26.43 0.92
N THR A 34 20.84 -27.15 1.99
CA THR A 34 20.39 -26.52 3.25
C THR A 34 21.48 -25.63 3.84
N GLU A 35 22.75 -26.03 3.78
CA GLU A 35 23.86 -25.18 4.23
C GLU A 35 24.05 -23.94 3.35
N GLN A 36 23.92 -24.08 2.03
CA GLN A 36 23.94 -22.90 1.14
C GLN A 36 22.78 -21.93 1.44
N ILE A 37 21.59 -22.46 1.71
CA ILE A 37 20.41 -21.67 2.13
C ILE A 37 20.70 -20.94 3.44
N ARG A 38 21.31 -21.60 4.43
CA ARG A 38 21.71 -20.97 5.71
C ARG A 38 22.70 -19.83 5.48
N ALA A 39 23.72 -20.06 4.66
CA ALA A 39 24.73 -19.05 4.35
C ALA A 39 24.10 -17.80 3.72
N VAL A 40 23.26 -17.96 2.70
CA VAL A 40 22.53 -16.84 2.05
C VAL A 40 21.63 -16.12 3.06
N HIS A 41 20.87 -16.87 3.87
CA HIS A 41 19.96 -16.26 4.83
C HIS A 41 20.71 -15.46 5.90
N THR A 42 21.82 -16.00 6.43
CA THR A 42 22.71 -15.30 7.37
C THR A 42 23.33 -14.05 6.74
N ALA A 43 23.83 -14.14 5.51
CA ALA A 43 24.37 -12.99 4.78
C ALA A 43 23.32 -11.89 4.58
N SER A 44 22.05 -12.27 4.39
CA SER A 44 20.92 -11.33 4.32
C SER A 44 20.45 -10.79 5.68
N ARG A 45 21.13 -11.13 6.78
CA ARG A 45 20.73 -10.81 8.17
C ARG A 45 19.33 -11.31 8.53
N GLY A 46 18.96 -12.48 8.01
CA GLY A 46 17.65 -13.08 8.27
C GLY A 46 16.48 -12.48 7.48
N THR A 47 16.74 -11.54 6.57
CA THR A 47 15.65 -10.82 5.88
C THR A 47 15.07 -11.61 4.70
N TYR A 48 15.87 -12.44 4.03
CA TYR A 48 15.45 -13.10 2.79
C TYR A 48 14.53 -14.30 3.05
N GLY A 49 13.35 -14.27 2.42
CA GLY A 49 12.47 -15.43 2.27
C GLY A 49 12.81 -16.26 1.03
N ALA A 50 12.07 -17.36 0.83
CA ALA A 50 12.39 -18.38 -0.18
C ALA A 50 12.58 -17.84 -1.60
N ARG A 51 11.80 -16.84 -2.02
CA ARG A 51 11.96 -16.20 -3.33
C ARG A 51 13.33 -15.52 -3.50
N ARG A 52 13.80 -14.79 -2.48
CA ARG A 52 15.07 -14.07 -2.54
C ARG A 52 16.26 -15.01 -2.35
N VAL A 53 16.11 -16.02 -1.47
CA VAL A 53 17.11 -17.09 -1.33
C VAL A 53 17.25 -17.88 -2.63
N HIS A 54 16.15 -18.23 -3.29
CA HIS A 54 16.17 -18.93 -4.59
C HIS A 54 16.86 -18.10 -5.67
N ALA A 55 16.59 -16.80 -5.74
CA ALA A 55 17.29 -15.90 -6.65
C ALA A 55 18.79 -15.85 -6.37
N GLU A 56 19.22 -15.77 -5.11
CA GLU A 56 20.64 -15.76 -4.76
C GLU A 56 21.34 -17.08 -5.13
N LEU A 57 20.71 -18.22 -4.83
CA LEU A 57 21.25 -19.54 -5.16
C LEU A 57 21.39 -19.72 -6.68
N THR A 58 20.41 -19.26 -7.47
CA THR A 58 20.38 -19.47 -8.92
C THR A 58 21.19 -18.42 -9.68
N LEU A 59 20.93 -17.14 -9.44
CA LEU A 59 21.56 -16.02 -10.16
C LEU A 59 22.89 -15.60 -9.55
N GLY A 60 23.02 -15.64 -8.21
CA GLY A 60 24.26 -15.27 -7.52
C GLY A 60 25.29 -16.39 -7.51
N LEU A 61 24.88 -17.62 -7.21
CA LEU A 61 25.77 -18.78 -7.07
C LEU A 61 25.71 -19.77 -8.25
N GLY A 62 24.86 -19.54 -9.25
CA GLY A 62 24.78 -20.41 -10.44
C GLY A 62 24.22 -21.81 -10.18
N LEU A 63 23.56 -22.04 -9.04
CA LEU A 63 23.08 -23.37 -8.65
C LEU A 63 21.75 -23.71 -9.31
N GLN A 64 21.64 -24.91 -9.87
CA GLN A 64 20.38 -25.42 -10.38
C GLN A 64 19.52 -25.99 -9.24
N VAL A 65 18.55 -25.19 -8.79
CA VAL A 65 17.60 -25.55 -7.73
C VAL A 65 16.21 -24.99 -8.04
N GLY A 66 15.17 -25.79 -7.81
CA GLY A 66 13.79 -25.38 -8.00
C GLY A 66 13.27 -24.56 -6.81
N HIS A 67 12.38 -23.61 -7.07
CA HIS A 67 11.80 -22.75 -6.04
C HIS A 67 11.13 -23.54 -4.90
N ASN A 68 10.29 -24.53 -5.24
CA ASN A 68 9.60 -25.38 -4.27
C ASN A 68 10.57 -26.22 -3.42
N GLN A 69 11.73 -26.57 -3.96
CA GLN A 69 12.77 -27.28 -3.22
C GLN A 69 13.41 -26.37 -2.17
N VAL A 70 13.69 -25.11 -2.52
CA VAL A 70 14.18 -24.10 -1.57
C VAL A 70 13.15 -23.88 -0.47
N GLU A 71 11.87 -23.70 -0.80
CA GLU A 71 10.80 -23.55 0.19
C GLU A 71 10.72 -24.73 1.15
N MET A 72 10.70 -25.96 0.62
CA MET A 72 10.67 -27.19 1.42
C MET A 72 11.89 -27.29 2.35
N LEU A 73 13.10 -27.00 1.85
CA LEU A 73 14.32 -27.07 2.66
C LEU A 73 14.39 -25.96 3.72
N MET A 74 13.95 -24.74 3.40
CA MET A 74 13.82 -23.66 4.38
C MET A 74 12.82 -24.02 5.48
N ALA A 75 11.65 -24.57 5.13
CA ALA A 75 10.66 -25.01 6.09
C ALA A 75 11.21 -26.11 7.02
N ARG A 76 11.89 -27.12 6.48
CA ARG A 76 12.54 -28.20 7.26
C ARG A 76 13.66 -27.69 8.17
N ALA A 77 14.35 -26.63 7.76
CA ALA A 77 15.42 -26.00 8.53
C ALA A 77 14.93 -24.90 9.49
N THR A 78 13.61 -24.68 9.58
CA THR A 78 12.97 -23.61 10.38
C THR A 78 13.47 -22.22 10.00
N ILE A 79 13.81 -22.01 8.73
CA ILE A 79 14.28 -20.73 8.19
C ILE A 79 13.09 -19.98 7.58
N LYS A 80 12.88 -18.73 8.00
CA LYS A 80 11.82 -17.87 7.48
C LYS A 80 12.39 -16.48 7.21
N GLY A 81 12.04 -15.90 6.06
CA GLY A 81 12.33 -14.49 5.79
C GLY A 81 11.36 -13.57 6.52
N LEU A 82 11.72 -12.28 6.59
CA LEU A 82 10.80 -11.27 7.10
C LEU A 82 9.59 -11.13 6.15
N PRO A 83 8.39 -10.92 6.71
CA PRO A 83 7.20 -10.68 5.91
C PRO A 83 7.41 -9.42 5.05
N GLY A 84 7.14 -9.54 3.75
CA GLY A 84 7.17 -8.39 2.85
C GLY A 84 6.00 -7.44 3.13
N THR A 85 6.17 -6.16 2.82
CA THR A 85 5.09 -5.18 2.87
C THR A 85 3.97 -5.59 1.91
N ARG A 86 2.73 -5.62 2.40
CA ARG A 86 1.57 -5.96 1.59
C ARG A 86 1.42 -4.90 0.49
N ARG A 87 1.62 -5.28 -0.79
CA ARG A 87 1.43 -4.35 -1.91
C ARG A 87 -0.04 -3.91 -1.94
N PRO A 88 -0.33 -2.59 -1.97
CA PRO A 88 -1.69 -2.10 -2.19
C PRO A 88 -2.21 -2.63 -3.53
N ARG A 89 -3.49 -3.00 -3.59
CA ARG A 89 -4.13 -3.35 -4.86
C ARG A 89 -4.22 -2.08 -5.72
N PRO A 90 -3.91 -2.14 -7.03
CA PRO A 90 -4.16 -1.02 -7.93
C PRO A 90 -5.66 -0.68 -7.92
N ARG A 91 -5.99 0.60 -7.77
CA ARG A 91 -7.36 1.09 -7.89
C ARG A 91 -7.62 1.38 -9.37
N HIS A 92 -8.74 0.90 -9.90
CA HIS A 92 -9.22 1.32 -11.22
C HIS A 92 -9.85 2.70 -11.08
N GLU A 93 -9.29 3.70 -11.76
CA GLU A 93 -9.86 5.05 -11.84
C GLU A 93 -10.88 5.08 -12.99
N THR A 94 -12.17 5.07 -12.66
CA THR A 94 -13.25 5.29 -13.63
C THR A 94 -13.53 6.80 -13.71
N PRO A 95 -13.36 7.48 -14.87
CA PRO A 95 -13.61 8.91 -14.98
C PRO A 95 -15.11 9.22 -14.76
N THR A 96 -15.45 9.98 -13.73
CA THR A 96 -16.85 10.18 -13.30
C THR A 96 -17.43 11.57 -13.63
N ALA A 97 -16.67 12.49 -14.24
CA ALA A 97 -17.21 13.74 -14.80
C ALA A 97 -16.26 14.37 -15.82
N THR A 98 -16.82 15.25 -16.66
CA THR A 98 -16.09 16.13 -17.58
C THR A 98 -15.05 16.93 -16.80
N ASP A 99 -13.77 16.79 -17.13
CA ASP A 99 -12.69 17.52 -16.49
C ASP A 99 -12.64 18.97 -16.99
N LEU A 100 -13.40 19.90 -16.38
CA LEU A 100 -13.32 21.35 -16.67
C LEU A 100 -11.95 21.97 -16.34
N VAL A 101 -11.05 21.24 -15.68
CA VAL A 101 -9.69 21.71 -15.38
C VAL A 101 -8.70 21.24 -16.45
N GLU A 102 -9.03 20.20 -17.23
CA GLU A 102 -8.17 19.55 -18.23
C GLU A 102 -6.74 19.28 -17.70
N ARG A 103 -6.63 18.97 -16.41
CA ARG A 103 -5.36 18.87 -15.66
C ARG A 103 -4.45 20.12 -15.73
N MET A 104 -4.97 21.26 -16.18
CA MET A 104 -4.29 22.55 -16.20
C MET A 104 -4.58 23.34 -14.91
N PHE A 105 -3.74 23.14 -13.89
CA PHE A 105 -3.90 23.81 -12.60
C PHE A 105 -3.32 25.23 -12.55
N THR A 106 -2.44 25.59 -13.49
CA THR A 106 -1.88 26.93 -13.60
C THR A 106 -2.94 27.91 -14.09
N ARG A 107 -3.01 29.08 -13.46
CA ARG A 107 -3.83 30.22 -13.89
C ARG A 107 -2.97 31.46 -13.97
N ASP A 108 -3.48 32.48 -14.65
CA ASP A 108 -2.85 33.77 -14.95
C ASP A 108 -3.30 34.89 -14.00
N ALA A 109 -4.30 34.64 -13.15
CA ALA A 109 -4.76 35.58 -12.13
C ALA A 109 -5.33 34.84 -10.89
N PRO A 110 -5.34 35.50 -9.71
CA PRO A 110 -6.01 34.97 -8.52
C PRO A 110 -7.50 34.70 -8.76
N ASN A 111 -8.09 33.79 -7.97
CA ASN A 111 -9.52 33.52 -7.93
C ASN A 111 -10.12 32.91 -9.22
N ARG A 112 -9.27 32.48 -10.16
CA ARG A 112 -9.71 31.75 -11.37
C ARG A 112 -9.92 30.26 -11.14
N LEU A 113 -9.11 29.65 -10.27
CA LEU A 113 -9.24 28.26 -9.87
C LEU A 113 -8.88 28.11 -8.40
N TRP A 114 -9.84 27.63 -7.63
CA TRP A 114 -9.63 27.16 -6.27
C TRP A 114 -9.65 25.64 -6.26
N VAL A 115 -8.69 25.04 -5.58
CA VAL A 115 -8.66 23.59 -5.33
C VAL A 115 -8.98 23.33 -3.87
N THR A 116 -9.76 22.29 -3.61
CA THR A 116 -10.15 21.88 -2.27
C THR A 116 -9.76 20.43 -2.01
N ASP A 117 -9.26 20.17 -0.80
CA ASP A 117 -8.99 18.84 -0.30
C ASP A 117 -9.40 18.70 1.17
N ILE A 118 -9.69 17.48 1.59
CA ILE A 118 -9.91 17.13 3.00
C ILE A 118 -8.82 16.16 3.45
N THR A 119 -8.00 16.58 4.39
CA THR A 119 -6.95 15.75 4.97
C THR A 119 -7.35 15.25 6.37
N GLU A 120 -7.19 13.94 6.61
CA GLU A 120 -7.32 13.34 7.95
C GLU A 120 -6.00 13.48 8.72
N HIS A 121 -6.06 14.04 9.93
CA HIS A 121 -4.93 14.12 10.85
C HIS A 121 -5.22 13.32 12.12
N ARG A 122 -4.26 12.51 12.56
CA ARG A 122 -4.35 11.77 13.83
C ARG A 122 -3.84 12.65 14.97
N THR A 123 -4.60 12.68 16.07
CA THR A 123 -4.22 13.34 17.33
C THR A 123 -4.30 12.34 18.48
N TYR A 124 -3.89 12.75 19.69
CA TYR A 124 -4.00 11.92 20.89
C TYR A 124 -5.45 11.71 21.36
N GLU A 125 -6.36 12.61 21.00
CA GLU A 125 -7.77 12.59 21.42
C GLU A 125 -8.71 11.97 20.37
N GLY A 126 -8.17 11.61 19.21
CA GLY A 126 -8.93 11.09 18.09
C GLY A 126 -8.47 11.66 16.75
N LYS A 127 -9.23 11.38 15.70
CA LYS A 127 -8.96 11.93 14.37
C LYS A 127 -9.65 13.28 14.22
N VAL A 128 -9.00 14.18 13.50
CA VAL A 128 -9.60 15.43 13.02
C VAL A 128 -9.45 15.51 11.51
N TYR A 129 -10.40 16.17 10.86
CA TYR A 129 -10.41 16.40 9.42
C TYR A 129 -10.24 17.89 9.17
N CYS A 130 -9.32 18.24 8.28
CA CYS A 130 -9.06 19.61 7.85
C CYS A 130 -9.46 19.75 6.39
N ALA A 131 -10.44 20.62 6.10
CA ALA A 131 -10.76 21.03 4.74
C ALA A 131 -10.02 22.33 4.42
N VAL A 132 -9.34 22.38 3.27
CA VAL A 132 -8.55 23.54 2.84
C VAL A 132 -9.00 23.97 1.45
N VAL A 133 -9.11 25.28 1.24
CA VAL A 133 -9.33 25.92 -0.06
C VAL A 133 -8.07 26.68 -0.45
N LEU A 134 -7.44 26.28 -1.54
CA LEU A 134 -6.20 26.87 -2.05
C LEU A 134 -6.46 27.58 -3.38
N ASP A 135 -6.00 28.83 -3.51
CA ASP A 135 -5.96 29.52 -4.80
C ASP A 135 -4.73 29.05 -5.61
N THR A 136 -4.95 28.47 -6.79
CA THR A 136 -3.84 27.83 -7.53
C THR A 136 -2.84 28.83 -8.10
N PHE A 137 -3.26 30.07 -8.37
CA PHE A 137 -2.38 31.15 -8.81
C PHE A 137 -1.47 31.63 -7.68
N SER A 138 -2.05 32.12 -6.57
CA SER A 138 -1.25 32.71 -5.48
C SER A 138 -0.64 31.68 -4.55
N ARG A 139 -1.04 30.40 -4.64
CA ARG A 139 -0.66 29.31 -3.72
C ARG A 139 -1.01 29.60 -2.26
N ARG A 140 -1.91 30.54 -2.01
CA ARG A 140 -2.38 30.89 -0.66
C ARG A 140 -3.58 30.03 -0.29
N VAL A 141 -3.61 29.59 0.96
CA VAL A 141 -4.83 29.10 1.58
C VAL A 141 -5.78 30.29 1.75
N VAL A 142 -6.95 30.20 1.14
CA VAL A 142 -7.94 31.28 1.13
C VAL A 142 -9.10 31.01 2.06
N GLY A 143 -9.33 29.75 2.42
CA GLY A 143 -10.26 29.34 3.47
C GLY A 143 -9.91 27.96 3.98
N TRP A 144 -10.32 27.66 5.20
CA TRP A 144 -10.11 26.37 5.83
C TRP A 144 -11.15 26.11 6.91
N SER A 145 -11.30 24.86 7.32
CA SER A 145 -12.16 24.46 8.45
C SER A 145 -11.64 23.14 9.02
N ILE A 146 -11.82 22.93 10.33
CA ILE A 146 -11.41 21.72 11.05
C ILE A 146 -12.58 21.19 11.86
N ASP A 147 -12.82 19.88 11.82
CA ASP A 147 -13.84 19.21 12.60
C ASP A 147 -13.40 17.78 12.95
N SER A 148 -13.93 17.23 14.03
CA SER A 148 -13.82 15.80 14.41
C SER A 148 -14.47 14.85 13.40
N SER A 149 -15.39 15.35 12.57
CA SER A 149 -16.18 14.55 11.63
C SER A 149 -16.11 15.11 10.21
N GLN A 150 -15.98 14.21 9.24
CA GLN A 150 -15.95 14.57 7.83
C GLN A 150 -17.36 14.81 7.28
N THR A 151 -17.86 16.03 7.46
CA THR A 151 -19.22 16.43 7.08
C THR A 151 -19.25 17.40 5.89
N ALA A 152 -20.41 17.55 5.25
CA ALA A 152 -20.60 18.60 4.25
C ALA A 152 -20.41 20.02 4.84
N ALA A 153 -20.72 20.19 6.14
CA ALA A 153 -20.53 21.46 6.85
C ALA A 153 -19.05 21.84 6.92
N LEU A 154 -18.14 20.87 7.10
CA LEU A 154 -16.70 21.11 7.10
C LEU A 154 -16.25 21.82 5.80
N VAL A 155 -16.69 21.32 4.65
CA VAL A 155 -16.36 21.89 3.33
C VAL A 155 -17.08 23.23 3.11
N ALA A 156 -18.37 23.32 3.45
CA ALA A 156 -19.15 24.54 3.31
C ALA A 156 -18.56 25.70 4.12
N ASN A 157 -18.07 25.44 5.33
CA ASN A 157 -17.42 26.43 6.18
C ASN A 157 -16.11 26.92 5.57
N ALA A 158 -15.26 26.01 5.06
CA ALA A 158 -14.01 26.36 4.41
C ALA A 158 -14.23 27.21 3.15
N LEU A 159 -15.24 26.86 2.34
CA LEU A 159 -15.63 27.64 1.15
C LEU A 159 -16.23 29.00 1.52
N SER A 160 -17.09 29.06 2.54
CA SER A 160 -17.67 30.33 3.01
C SER A 160 -16.58 31.29 3.49
N MET A 161 -15.59 30.79 4.23
CA MET A 161 -14.41 31.54 4.62
C MET A 161 -13.61 32.03 3.40
N ALA A 162 -13.42 31.17 2.40
CA ALA A 162 -12.71 31.54 1.17
C ALA A 162 -13.40 32.67 0.39
N ILE A 163 -14.73 32.59 0.25
CA ILE A 163 -15.54 33.61 -0.41
C ILE A 163 -15.44 34.93 0.36
N ALA A 164 -15.58 34.91 1.68
CA ALA A 164 -15.47 36.10 2.52
C ALA A 164 -14.08 36.74 2.45
N ASN A 165 -13.01 35.94 2.41
CA ASN A 165 -11.64 36.44 2.39
C ASN A 165 -11.20 37.02 1.03
N ARG A 166 -11.88 36.66 -0.07
CA ARG A 166 -11.42 36.95 -1.44
C ARG A 166 -12.40 37.71 -2.30
N GLU A 167 -13.67 37.75 -1.91
CA GLU A 167 -14.78 38.37 -2.66
C GLU A 167 -14.65 38.15 -4.18
N PRO A 168 -14.55 36.89 -4.64
CA PRO A 168 -14.20 36.60 -6.03
C PRO A 168 -15.33 37.04 -6.97
N GLN A 169 -14.95 37.52 -8.15
CA GLN A 169 -15.90 37.75 -9.24
C GLN A 169 -16.50 36.41 -9.72
N SER A 170 -17.70 36.46 -10.30
CA SER A 170 -18.34 35.28 -10.89
C SER A 170 -17.47 34.67 -11.99
N GLY A 171 -17.47 33.34 -12.10
CA GLY A 171 -16.83 32.62 -13.22
C GLY A 171 -15.53 31.89 -12.87
N GLY A 172 -15.01 32.02 -11.65
CA GLY A 172 -13.96 31.15 -11.15
C GLY A 172 -14.44 29.70 -10.98
N ILE A 173 -13.51 28.75 -11.01
CA ILE A 173 -13.79 27.32 -10.89
C ILE A 173 -13.37 26.84 -9.51
N ILE A 174 -14.20 26.03 -8.85
CA ILE A 174 -13.79 25.23 -7.69
C ILE A 174 -13.59 23.78 -8.15
N HIS A 175 -12.47 23.18 -7.78
CA HIS A 175 -12.14 21.80 -8.08
C HIS A 175 -11.85 21.04 -6.77
N SER A 176 -12.61 19.98 -6.50
CA SER A 176 -12.31 19.03 -5.44
C SER A 176 -11.67 17.78 -6.04
N ASP A 177 -10.58 17.33 -5.44
CA ASP A 177 -9.98 16.03 -5.71
C ASP A 177 -10.91 14.90 -5.18
N HIS A 178 -10.80 13.72 -5.79
CA HIS A 178 -11.54 12.53 -5.40
C HIS A 178 -11.06 11.94 -4.05
N GLY A 179 -11.79 12.23 -2.97
CA GLY A 179 -11.76 11.40 -1.76
C GLY A 179 -12.48 10.05 -2.01
N VAL A 180 -11.83 8.91 -1.74
CA VAL A 180 -12.36 7.55 -1.98
C VAL A 180 -13.38 7.10 -0.92
N GLN A 181 -14.32 7.96 -0.54
CA GLN A 181 -15.18 7.74 0.62
C GLN A 181 -16.64 7.61 0.19
N GLY A 182 -17.20 6.42 0.41
CA GLY A 182 -18.60 6.12 0.13
C GLY A 182 -19.52 7.07 0.87
N GLY A 183 -20.27 7.89 0.12
CA GLY A 183 -21.31 8.78 0.66
C GLY A 183 -21.49 10.08 -0.11
N PHE A 184 -20.42 10.63 -0.72
CA PHE A 184 -20.51 11.84 -1.55
C PHE A 184 -19.94 11.57 -2.94
N ASN A 185 -20.72 10.86 -3.75
CA ASN A 185 -20.48 10.76 -5.18
C ASN A 185 -20.82 12.11 -5.82
N ARG A 186 -19.83 12.97 -6.03
CA ARG A 186 -19.84 13.98 -7.10
C ARG A 186 -18.44 14.56 -7.26
N LEU A 187 -17.83 14.32 -8.42
CA LEU A 187 -17.05 15.37 -9.07
C LEU A 187 -17.94 16.59 -9.11
N SER A 188 -17.56 17.61 -8.35
CA SER A 188 -18.37 18.80 -8.17
C SER A 188 -17.49 19.97 -8.59
N GLN A 189 -17.29 20.08 -9.91
CA GLN A 189 -16.73 21.28 -10.49
C GLN A 189 -17.86 22.30 -10.54
N HIS A 190 -17.78 23.28 -9.66
CA HIS A 190 -18.78 24.33 -9.55
C HIS A 190 -18.17 25.64 -10.04
N ARG A 191 -18.92 26.36 -10.87
CA ARG A 191 -18.63 27.77 -11.12
C ARG A 191 -18.97 28.53 -9.85
N LEU A 192 -18.06 29.40 -9.43
CA LEU A 192 -18.35 30.46 -8.47
C LEU A 192 -19.44 31.35 -9.10
N LEU A 193 -20.67 31.20 -8.61
CA LEU A 193 -21.72 32.16 -8.88
C LEU A 193 -21.41 33.38 -8.04
N GLY A 194 -21.28 34.55 -8.68
CA GLY A 194 -20.96 35.79 -7.98
C GLY A 194 -21.99 36.06 -6.89
N ALA A 195 -21.50 36.36 -5.69
CA ALA A 195 -22.36 36.86 -4.62
C ALA A 195 -22.83 38.26 -5.01
N ARG A 196 -24.09 38.39 -5.45
CA ARG A 196 -24.77 39.68 -5.36
C ARG A 196 -25.09 39.90 -3.89
N VAL A 197 -24.46 40.88 -3.28
CA VAL A 197 -24.98 41.49 -2.06
C VAL A 197 -26.33 42.11 -2.43
N ALA A 198 -27.41 41.45 -2.05
CA ALA A 198 -28.74 42.04 -2.05
C ALA A 198 -28.95 42.71 -0.69
N GLY A 199 -29.22 44.00 -0.70
CA GLY A 199 -29.90 44.69 0.40
C GLY A 199 -29.12 45.82 1.03
N ARG A 200 -29.75 47.00 0.96
CA ARG A 200 -29.52 48.18 1.80
C ARG A 200 -29.77 47.88 3.27
#